data_AF-A0AAN8PSV0-F1
#
_entry.id   AF-A0AAN8PSV0-F1
#
_cell.length_a   1.000
_cell.length_b   1.000
_cell.length_c   1.000
_cell.angle_alpha   90.00
_cell.angle_beta   90.00
_cell.angle_gamma   90.00
#
_symmetry.space_group_name_H-M   'P 1'
#
loop_
_entity.id
_entity.type
_entity.pdbx_description
1 polymer ?
#
loop_
_entity_poly.entity_id
_entity_poly.type
_entity_poly.pdbx_seq_one_letter_code
_entity_poly.pdbx_strand_id
1 'polypeptide(L)'
;MMTNIEEIDGIPGCMFVTDVEEIGHVISRCILVTDVEGVGGISRCILVTDVEEIGGISRCILVIDVEEIGGISRCILVIDVEEIGGISRCMLVTDVEEIGGISRCMLVTDVEEIGGISRCILVIDVEEIGGISRCILVIDVEEIGGISRCMLVTDVEEIGGISRCMLVTDVEEIGGISRFILVIDVEEIGGISGCMLLIEKRLMVSLGVCC
;
A
#
# COMPACT_ATOMS: atom_id res chain seq x y z
N MET A 1 34.11 9.04 15.80
CA MET A 1 34.59 7.92 16.65
C MET A 1 33.74 6.75 16.23
N MET A 2 34.30 5.80 15.48
CA MET A 2 33.64 4.53 15.28
C MET A 2 33.67 3.78 16.61
N THR A 3 32.50 3.39 17.07
CA THR A 3 32.32 2.42 18.13
C THR A 3 31.34 1.41 17.57
N ASN A 4 31.84 0.25 17.14
CA ASN A 4 31.00 -0.94 17.06
C ASN A 4 30.48 -1.13 18.47
N ILE A 5 29.18 -0.91 18.68
CA ILE A 5 28.54 -1.15 19.96
C ILE A 5 27.67 -2.37 19.76
N GLU A 6 28.12 -3.50 20.30
CA GLU A 6 27.49 -4.82 20.16
C GLU A 6 26.06 -4.84 20.73
N GLU A 7 25.72 -3.95 21.68
CA GLU A 7 24.36 -3.81 22.22
C GLU A 7 24.16 -2.40 22.82
N ILE A 8 23.11 -1.65 22.41
CA ILE A 8 22.80 -0.31 22.96
C ILE A 8 21.50 -0.32 23.77
N ASP A 9 21.65 -0.15 25.08
CA ASP A 9 20.57 -0.12 26.07
C ASP A 9 19.76 1.22 26.06
N GLY A 10 19.06 1.46 24.95
CA GLY A 10 18.11 2.56 24.76
C GLY A 10 18.73 3.94 24.46
N ILE A 11 18.44 4.47 23.27
CA ILE A 11 18.94 5.78 22.83
C ILE A 11 17.91 6.88 23.15
N PRO A 12 18.12 7.76 24.16
CA PRO A 12 17.19 8.87 24.46
C PRO A 12 17.24 9.99 23.40
N GLY A 13 18.33 10.07 22.64
CA GLY A 13 18.49 10.94 21.48
C GLY A 13 19.90 10.87 20.92
N CYS A 14 20.06 10.34 19.70
CA CYS A 14 21.29 10.45 18.91
C CYS A 14 21.07 11.39 17.71
N MET A 15 22.14 11.81 17.06
CA MET A 15 22.05 12.37 15.71
C MET A 15 22.12 11.24 14.68
N PHE A 16 23.11 10.37 14.80
CA PHE A 16 23.38 9.28 13.88
C PHE A 16 23.46 7.96 14.65
N VAL A 17 22.98 6.89 14.03
CA VAL A 17 23.21 5.49 14.38
C VAL A 17 23.73 4.85 13.09
N THR A 18 24.89 4.22 13.17
CA THR A 18 25.74 3.78 12.04
C THR A 18 26.53 2.56 12.50
N ASP A 19 26.69 1.55 11.65
CA ASP A 19 27.56 0.38 11.90
C ASP A 19 27.19 -0.38 13.20
N VAL A 20 25.94 -0.85 13.33
CA VAL A 20 25.44 -1.55 14.54
C VAL A 20 24.84 -2.91 14.18
N GLU A 21 25.17 -3.95 14.94
CA GLU A 21 24.50 -5.25 14.84
C GLU A 21 23.07 -5.12 15.43
N GLU A 22 22.89 -5.17 16.75
CA GLU A 22 21.55 -5.14 17.36
C GLU A 22 21.27 -3.93 18.28
N ILE A 23 20.07 -3.36 18.13
CA ILE A 23 19.46 -2.41 19.07
C ILE A 23 18.09 -2.96 19.50
N GLY A 24 18.08 -3.87 20.48
CA GLY A 24 16.86 -4.50 21.03
C GLY A 24 15.87 -3.55 21.72
N HIS A 25 16.09 -2.23 21.68
CA HIS A 25 15.30 -1.19 22.36
C HIS A 25 14.94 -0.01 21.46
N VAL A 26 13.89 0.73 21.84
CA VAL A 26 13.34 1.80 20.99
C VAL A 26 14.25 3.04 20.96
N ILE A 27 14.73 3.40 19.77
CA ILE A 27 15.43 4.65 19.51
C ILE A 27 14.44 5.81 19.67
N SER A 28 14.63 6.65 20.70
CA SER A 28 13.66 7.70 21.06
C SER A 28 13.63 8.84 20.04
N ARG A 29 14.82 9.26 19.56
CA ARG A 29 15.02 10.26 18.50
C ARG A 29 16.37 10.02 17.80
N CYS A 30 16.35 10.07 16.48
CA CYS A 30 17.52 10.08 15.60
C CYS A 30 17.30 11.08 14.45
N ILE A 31 18.37 11.44 13.75
CA ILE A 31 18.29 12.10 12.43
C ILE A 31 18.51 11.04 11.35
N LEU A 32 19.50 10.16 11.55
CA LEU A 32 19.82 9.04 10.67
C LEU A 32 19.90 7.74 11.49
N VAL A 33 19.42 6.66 10.89
CA VAL A 33 19.80 5.27 11.17
C VAL A 33 20.25 4.69 9.82
N THR A 34 21.42 4.05 9.78
CA THR A 34 22.07 3.50 8.58
C THR A 34 22.99 2.35 8.97
N ASP A 35 23.15 1.35 8.10
CA ASP A 35 24.04 0.21 8.30
C ASP A 35 23.75 -0.50 9.64
N VAL A 36 22.52 -1.01 9.81
CA VAL A 36 22.08 -1.72 11.04
C VAL A 36 21.41 -3.04 10.72
N GLU A 37 21.78 -4.13 11.41
CA GLU A 37 21.09 -5.42 11.26
C GLU A 37 19.71 -5.34 11.95
N GLY A 38 19.63 -5.12 13.27
CA GLY A 38 18.36 -5.16 14.02
C GLY A 38 18.01 -3.89 14.81
N VAL A 39 16.78 -3.37 14.66
CA VAL A 39 16.24 -2.28 15.50
C VAL A 39 14.84 -2.60 16.05
N GLY A 40 14.75 -2.87 17.35
CA GLY A 40 13.47 -3.17 18.04
C GLY A 40 12.42 -2.04 17.98
N GLY A 41 12.80 -0.82 17.60
CA GLY A 41 11.86 0.17 17.07
C GLY A 41 12.36 1.61 17.06
N ILE A 42 11.67 2.48 16.30
CA ILE A 42 12.06 3.88 16.10
C ILE A 42 10.90 4.81 16.46
N SER A 43 11.05 5.60 17.52
CA SER A 43 10.04 6.58 17.96
C SER A 43 9.93 7.80 17.04
N ARG A 44 11.08 8.27 16.53
CA ARG A 44 11.22 9.44 15.64
C ARG A 44 12.57 9.41 14.91
N CYS A 45 12.56 9.29 13.59
CA CYS A 45 13.74 9.59 12.75
C CYS A 45 13.41 10.64 11.67
N ILE A 46 14.44 11.09 10.95
CA ILE A 46 14.30 11.80 9.67
C ILE A 46 14.54 10.82 8.52
N LEU A 47 15.66 10.09 8.53
CA LEU A 47 16.01 9.08 7.53
C LEU A 47 16.35 7.75 8.19
N VAL A 48 15.80 6.66 7.66
CA VAL A 48 16.27 5.30 7.85
C VAL A 48 16.62 4.75 6.47
N THR A 49 17.77 4.12 6.34
CA THR A 49 18.39 3.62 5.10
C THR A 49 19.23 2.41 5.46
N ASP A 50 19.37 1.40 4.60
CA ASP A 50 20.31 0.28 4.80
C ASP A 50 20.12 -0.42 6.17
N VAL A 51 18.94 -1.01 6.42
CA VAL A 51 18.61 -1.74 7.66
C VAL A 51 17.95 -3.09 7.35
N GLU A 52 18.35 -4.18 7.99
CA GLU A 52 17.68 -5.48 7.79
C GLU A 52 16.31 -5.48 8.50
N GLU A 53 16.25 -5.52 9.84
CA GLU A 53 15.00 -5.63 10.60
C GLU A 53 14.61 -4.38 11.42
N ILE A 54 13.34 -3.95 11.32
CA ILE A 54 12.76 -2.89 12.17
C ILE A 54 11.42 -3.30 12.78
N GLY A 55 11.41 -3.58 14.10
CA GLY A 55 10.21 -3.94 14.86
C GLY A 55 9.07 -2.89 14.86
N GLY A 56 9.36 -1.64 14.49
CA GLY A 56 8.34 -0.68 14.06
C GLY A 56 8.70 0.80 14.17
N ILE A 57 8.11 1.62 13.31
CA ILE A 57 8.41 3.06 13.16
C ILE A 57 7.19 3.91 13.57
N SER A 58 7.33 4.68 14.65
CA SER A 58 6.27 5.59 15.13
C SER A 58 6.11 6.86 14.28
N ARG A 59 7.23 7.43 13.83
CA ARG A 59 7.31 8.58 12.90
C ARG A 59 8.65 8.58 12.16
N CYS A 60 8.65 8.56 10.84
CA CYS A 60 9.80 8.97 10.03
C CYS A 60 9.41 10.04 9.01
N ILE A 61 10.40 10.61 8.31
CA ILE A 61 10.19 11.36 7.07
C ILE A 61 10.44 10.43 5.88
N LEU A 62 11.55 9.70 5.91
CA LEU A 62 12.02 8.86 4.81
C LEU A 62 12.51 7.50 5.34
N VAL A 63 12.09 6.43 4.66
CA VAL A 63 12.60 5.07 4.81
C VAL A 63 12.96 4.60 3.40
N ILE A 64 14.15 4.02 3.24
CA ILE A 64 14.76 3.53 1.99
C ILE A 64 15.52 2.24 2.35
N ASP A 65 15.67 1.29 1.44
CA ASP A 65 16.57 0.12 1.54
C ASP A 65 16.42 -0.60 2.91
N VAL A 66 15.24 -1.19 3.16
CA VAL A 66 14.97 -1.97 4.39
C VAL A 66 14.37 -3.34 4.06
N GLU A 67 14.85 -4.42 4.66
CA GLU A 67 14.25 -5.75 4.44
C GLU A 67 12.88 -5.84 5.14
N GLU A 68 12.83 -5.86 6.48
CA GLU A 68 11.58 -6.06 7.24
C GLU A 68 11.16 -4.85 8.11
N ILE A 69 9.88 -4.45 8.04
CA ILE A 69 9.28 -3.46 8.94
C ILE A 69 7.96 -3.93 9.54
N GLY A 70 7.98 -4.31 10.83
CA GLY A 70 6.80 -4.76 11.58
C GLY A 70 5.63 -3.74 11.66
N GLY A 71 5.89 -2.46 11.37
CA GLY A 71 4.83 -1.52 10.98
C GLY A 71 5.16 -0.03 11.13
N ILE A 72 4.50 0.80 10.31
CA ILE A 72 4.74 2.24 10.20
C ILE A 72 3.51 3.06 10.64
N SER A 73 3.62 3.77 11.76
CA SER A 73 2.55 4.63 12.29
C SER A 73 2.35 5.93 11.48
N ARG A 74 3.44 6.55 11.01
CA ARG A 74 3.48 7.72 10.12
C ARG A 74 4.81 7.77 9.37
N CYS A 75 4.80 7.79 8.05
CA CYS A 75 5.93 8.28 7.25
C CYS A 75 5.47 9.38 6.29
N ILE A 76 6.42 10.02 5.60
CA ILE A 76 6.12 10.79 4.38
C ILE A 76 6.40 9.91 3.16
N LEU A 77 7.57 9.27 3.11
CA LEU A 77 8.03 8.48 1.98
C LEU A 77 8.65 7.15 2.44
N VAL A 78 8.28 6.07 1.77
CA VAL A 78 8.86 4.73 1.89
C VAL A 78 9.21 4.29 0.46
N ILE A 79 10.41 3.76 0.27
CA ILE A 79 11.03 3.34 -1.00
C ILE A 79 11.81 2.06 -0.71
N ASP A 80 11.90 1.13 -1.65
CA ASP A 80 12.82 -0.02 -1.64
C ASP A 80 12.73 -0.79 -0.29
N VAL A 81 11.58 -1.44 -0.05
CA VAL A 81 11.37 -2.25 1.17
C VAL A 81 10.79 -3.63 0.82
N GLU A 82 11.32 -4.72 1.37
CA GLU A 82 10.76 -6.05 1.10
C GLU A 82 9.40 -6.23 1.82
N GLU A 83 9.37 -6.29 3.15
CA GLU A 83 8.13 -6.54 3.91
C GLU A 83 7.69 -5.37 4.83
N ILE A 84 6.40 -5.01 4.80
CA ILE A 84 5.78 -4.06 5.74
C ILE A 84 4.48 -4.60 6.34
N GLY A 85 4.55 -5.04 7.61
CA GLY A 85 3.39 -5.55 8.37
C GLY A 85 2.20 -4.58 8.51
N GLY A 86 2.42 -3.28 8.27
CA GLY A 86 1.31 -2.37 7.91
C GLY A 86 1.58 -0.88 8.11
N ILE A 87 0.88 -0.04 7.33
CA ILE A 87 1.08 1.41 7.27
C ILE A 87 -0.18 2.17 7.75
N SER A 88 -0.07 2.86 8.87
CA SER A 88 -1.16 3.68 9.42
C SER A 88 -1.42 4.98 8.65
N ARG A 89 -0.35 5.66 8.20
CA ARG A 89 -0.36 6.86 7.36
C ARG A 89 0.96 7.00 6.60
N CYS A 90 0.93 7.08 5.26
CA CYS A 90 2.04 7.60 4.47
C CYS A 90 1.57 8.72 3.52
N MET A 91 2.49 9.39 2.84
CA MET A 91 2.18 10.20 1.65
C MET A 91 2.46 9.40 0.38
N LEU A 92 3.62 8.75 0.29
CA LEU A 92 4.03 7.95 -0.86
C LEU A 92 4.68 6.64 -0.38
N VAL A 93 4.34 5.55 -1.07
CA VAL A 93 5.00 4.25 -0.99
C VAL A 93 5.31 3.85 -2.43
N THR A 94 6.52 3.36 -2.68
CA THR A 94 7.07 2.99 -3.99
C THR A 94 8.01 1.82 -3.78
N ASP A 95 8.09 0.90 -4.73
CA ASP A 95 9.07 -0.19 -4.75
C ASP A 95 9.04 -1.02 -3.45
N VAL A 96 7.92 -1.74 -3.22
CA VAL A 96 7.75 -2.61 -2.04
C VAL A 96 7.20 -3.98 -2.42
N GLU A 97 7.75 -5.07 -1.88
CA GLU A 97 7.22 -6.42 -2.19
C GLU A 97 5.88 -6.63 -1.46
N GLU A 98 5.86 -6.74 -0.12
CA GLU A 98 4.64 -7.04 0.64
C GLU A 98 4.19 -5.91 1.60
N ILE A 99 2.88 -5.59 1.60
CA ILE A 99 2.26 -4.69 2.59
C ILE A 99 0.99 -5.30 3.19
N GLY A 100 1.09 -5.78 4.43
CA GLY A 100 -0.03 -6.37 5.19
C GLY A 100 -1.25 -5.44 5.38
N GLY A 101 -1.10 -4.13 5.20
CA GLY A 101 -2.23 -3.24 4.89
C GLY A 101 -2.02 -1.75 5.14
N ILE A 102 -2.76 -0.91 4.40
CA ILE A 102 -2.61 0.55 4.37
C ILE A 102 -3.88 1.25 4.89
N SER A 103 -3.78 1.92 6.03
CA SER A 103 -4.89 2.69 6.62
C SER A 103 -5.21 4.00 5.87
N ARG A 104 -4.16 4.72 5.44
CA ARG A 104 -4.23 5.96 4.64
C ARG A 104 -2.93 6.16 3.86
N CYS A 105 -2.99 6.29 2.54
CA CYS A 105 -1.91 6.87 1.74
C CYS A 105 -2.44 7.99 0.81
N MET A 106 -1.53 8.67 0.11
CA MET A 106 -1.88 9.53 -1.04
C MET A 106 -1.50 8.83 -2.34
N LEU A 107 -0.29 8.28 -2.45
CA LEU A 107 0.15 7.47 -3.58
C LEU A 107 0.72 6.13 -3.09
N VAL A 108 0.37 5.05 -3.78
CA VAL A 108 1.07 3.77 -3.78
C VAL A 108 1.36 3.47 -5.25
N THR A 109 2.59 3.05 -5.54
CA THR A 109 3.10 2.74 -6.88
C THR A 109 4.06 1.58 -6.73
N ASP A 110 4.18 0.71 -7.74
CA ASP A 110 5.22 -0.32 -7.83
C ASP A 110 5.26 -1.22 -6.56
N VAL A 111 4.19 -1.98 -6.31
CA VAL A 111 4.07 -2.90 -5.16
C VAL A 111 3.59 -4.28 -5.59
N GLU A 112 4.16 -5.38 -5.10
CA GLU A 112 3.66 -6.72 -5.45
C GLU A 112 2.33 -7.01 -4.70
N GLU A 113 2.34 -7.18 -3.38
CA GLU A 113 1.15 -7.54 -2.61
C GLU A 113 0.67 -6.48 -1.60
N ILE A 114 -0.65 -6.20 -1.56
CA ILE A 114 -1.27 -5.36 -0.54
C ILE A 114 -2.52 -6.02 0.07
N GLY A 115 -2.40 -6.53 1.30
CA GLY A 115 -3.49 -7.17 2.05
C GLY A 115 -4.75 -6.29 2.26
N GLY A 116 -4.63 -4.96 2.14
CA GLY A 116 -5.78 -4.10 1.86
C GLY A 116 -5.63 -2.61 2.16
N ILE A 117 -6.38 -1.77 1.44
CA ILE A 117 -6.29 -0.31 1.47
C ILE A 117 -7.58 0.32 2.02
N SER A 118 -7.50 0.95 3.20
CA SER A 118 -8.64 1.64 3.82
C SER A 118 -9.00 2.97 3.15
N ARG A 119 -7.98 3.74 2.72
CA ARG A 119 -8.10 5.00 1.97
C ARG A 119 -6.82 5.27 1.18
N CYS A 120 -6.90 5.43 -0.13
CA CYS A 120 -5.85 6.10 -0.91
C CYS A 120 -6.44 7.24 -1.76
N ILE A 121 -5.57 8.01 -2.42
CA ILE A 121 -5.94 8.90 -3.53
C ILE A 121 -5.63 8.17 -4.84
N LEU A 122 -4.43 7.62 -4.98
CA LEU A 122 -3.94 6.97 -6.19
C LEU A 122 -3.23 5.66 -5.84
N VAL A 123 -3.51 4.63 -6.63
CA VAL A 123 -2.79 3.34 -6.68
C VAL A 123 -2.48 3.10 -8.17
N ILE A 124 -1.25 2.71 -8.45
CA ILE A 124 -0.65 2.49 -9.78
C ILE A 124 0.26 1.26 -9.67
N ASP A 125 0.41 0.45 -10.72
CA ASP A 125 1.41 -0.61 -10.86
C ASP A 125 1.48 -1.50 -9.59
N VAL A 126 0.41 -2.28 -9.34
CA VAL A 126 0.35 -3.23 -8.21
C VAL A 126 -0.11 -4.61 -8.69
N GLU A 127 0.52 -5.70 -8.25
CA GLU A 127 0.07 -7.05 -8.64
C GLU A 127 -1.24 -7.42 -7.91
N GLU A 128 -1.21 -7.61 -6.59
CA GLU A 128 -2.38 -8.05 -5.81
C GLU A 128 -2.87 -7.04 -4.76
N ILE A 129 -4.19 -6.81 -4.70
CA ILE A 129 -4.84 -6.02 -3.63
C ILE A 129 -6.05 -6.74 -3.03
N GLY A 130 -5.90 -7.29 -1.82
CA GLY A 130 -6.96 -7.99 -1.08
C GLY A 130 -8.24 -7.16 -0.83
N GLY A 131 -8.16 -5.83 -0.88
CA GLY A 131 -9.35 -4.99 -1.12
C GLY A 131 -9.22 -3.51 -0.77
N ILE A 132 -10.02 -2.68 -1.46
CA ILE A 132 -9.99 -1.21 -1.38
C ILE A 132 -11.28 -0.64 -0.81
N SER A 133 -11.22 -0.05 0.39
CA SER A 133 -12.38 0.58 1.03
C SER A 133 -12.79 1.92 0.40
N ARG A 134 -11.80 2.74 0.01
CA ARG A 134 -11.97 4.02 -0.72
C ARG A 134 -10.69 4.35 -1.49
N CYS A 135 -10.78 4.55 -2.80
CA CYS A 135 -9.76 5.27 -3.56
C CYS A 135 -10.39 6.42 -4.37
N ILE A 136 -9.56 7.25 -5.01
CA ILE A 136 -10.02 8.12 -6.11
C ILE A 136 -9.69 7.44 -7.44
N LEU A 137 -8.46 6.98 -7.62
CA LEU A 137 -7.97 6.37 -8.85
C LEU A 137 -7.18 5.09 -8.56
N VAL A 138 -7.45 4.05 -9.35
CA VAL A 138 -6.68 2.81 -9.46
C VAL A 138 -6.37 2.63 -10.95
N ILE A 139 -5.12 2.32 -11.28
CA ILE A 139 -4.56 2.16 -12.62
C ILE A 139 -3.62 0.95 -12.55
N ASP A 140 -3.52 0.15 -13.62
CA ASP A 140 -2.48 -0.85 -13.81
C ASP A 140 -2.35 -1.80 -12.59
N VAL A 141 -3.37 -2.63 -12.36
CA VAL A 141 -3.39 -3.62 -11.26
C VAL A 141 -3.81 -5.01 -11.76
N GLU A 142 -3.15 -6.09 -11.37
CA GLU A 142 -3.56 -7.43 -11.81
C GLU A 142 -4.85 -7.88 -11.08
N GLU A 143 -4.80 -8.10 -9.77
CA GLU A 143 -5.95 -8.59 -8.99
C GLU A 143 -6.44 -7.63 -7.89
N ILE A 144 -7.78 -7.45 -7.80
CA ILE A 144 -8.41 -6.71 -6.70
C ILE A 144 -9.59 -7.50 -6.10
N GLY A 145 -9.39 -8.06 -4.90
CA GLY A 145 -10.42 -8.83 -4.18
C GLY A 145 -11.73 -8.06 -3.91
N GLY A 146 -11.69 -6.72 -3.88
CA GLY A 146 -12.90 -5.92 -4.09
C GLY A 146 -12.81 -4.44 -3.71
N ILE A 147 -13.63 -3.61 -4.36
CA ILE A 147 -13.63 -2.15 -4.24
C ILE A 147 -14.96 -1.65 -3.65
N SER A 148 -14.92 -1.10 -2.44
CA SER A 148 -16.09 -0.50 -1.79
C SER A 148 -16.51 0.84 -2.42
N ARG A 149 -15.54 1.71 -2.75
CA ARG A 149 -15.76 3.01 -3.42
C ARG A 149 -14.50 3.43 -4.21
N CYS A 150 -14.63 3.69 -5.50
CA CYS A 150 -13.64 4.45 -6.27
C CYS A 150 -14.30 5.60 -7.05
N MET A 151 -13.49 6.47 -7.69
CA MET A 151 -13.98 7.36 -8.73
C MET A 151 -13.68 6.77 -10.12
N LEU A 152 -12.44 6.37 -10.36
CA LEU A 152 -12.00 5.73 -11.60
C LEU A 152 -11.18 4.47 -11.28
N VAL A 153 -11.43 3.41 -12.03
CA VAL A 153 -10.60 2.21 -12.14
C VAL A 153 -10.33 2.01 -13.63
N THR A 154 -9.07 1.81 -14.00
CA THR A 154 -8.65 1.60 -15.38
C THR A 154 -7.56 0.55 -15.41
N ASP A 155 -7.48 -0.25 -16.48
CA ASP A 155 -6.38 -1.17 -16.75
C ASP A 155 -6.18 -2.15 -15.58
N VAL A 156 -7.16 -3.03 -15.36
CA VAL A 156 -7.13 -4.05 -14.28
C VAL A 156 -7.53 -5.43 -14.82
N GLU A 157 -6.84 -6.51 -14.46
CA GLU A 157 -7.25 -7.84 -14.95
C GLU A 157 -8.51 -8.33 -14.22
N GLU A 158 -8.44 -8.61 -12.91
CA GLU A 158 -9.56 -9.16 -12.15
C GLU A 158 -10.05 -8.26 -11.00
N ILE A 159 -11.38 -8.11 -10.87
CA ILE A 159 -12.00 -7.43 -9.71
C ILE A 159 -13.14 -8.26 -9.12
N GLY A 160 -12.90 -8.85 -7.94
CA GLY A 160 -13.89 -9.68 -7.22
C GLY A 160 -15.23 -8.97 -6.95
N GLY A 161 -15.23 -7.64 -6.83
CA GLY A 161 -16.46 -6.85 -7.02
C GLY A 161 -16.39 -5.38 -6.63
N ILE A 162 -17.25 -4.56 -7.24
CA ILE A 162 -17.30 -3.10 -7.10
C ILE A 162 -18.65 -2.65 -6.50
N SER A 163 -18.62 -2.14 -5.27
CA SER A 163 -19.81 -1.57 -4.64
C SER A 163 -20.19 -0.20 -5.22
N ARG A 164 -19.22 0.69 -5.46
CA ARG A 164 -19.47 2.00 -6.09
C ARG A 164 -18.26 2.47 -6.90
N CYS A 165 -18.44 2.77 -8.17
CA CYS A 165 -17.47 3.55 -8.95
C CYS A 165 -18.16 4.74 -9.65
N MET A 166 -17.40 5.65 -10.25
CA MET A 166 -17.96 6.54 -11.26
C MET A 166 -17.73 5.94 -12.65
N LEU A 167 -16.47 5.64 -12.96
CA LEU A 167 -16.02 5.11 -14.24
C LEU A 167 -15.17 3.85 -14.02
N VAL A 168 -15.40 2.83 -14.84
CA VAL A 168 -14.51 1.67 -14.98
C VAL A 168 -14.19 1.54 -16.47
N THR A 169 -12.93 1.37 -16.81
CA THR A 169 -12.43 1.23 -18.19
C THR A 169 -11.43 0.09 -18.25
N ASP A 170 -11.40 -0.65 -19.36
CA ASP A 170 -10.30 -1.58 -19.69
C ASP A 170 -10.04 -2.57 -18.53
N VAL A 171 -11.04 -3.42 -18.24
CA VAL A 171 -10.96 -4.47 -17.19
C VAL A 171 -11.35 -5.82 -17.75
N GLU A 172 -10.62 -6.90 -17.48
CA GLU A 172 -10.99 -8.22 -18.03
C GLU A 172 -12.24 -8.78 -17.32
N GLU A 173 -12.16 -9.06 -16.01
CA GLU A 173 -13.24 -9.67 -15.24
C GLU A 173 -13.72 -8.84 -14.04
N ILE A 174 -15.04 -8.73 -13.86
CA ILE A 174 -15.66 -8.14 -12.65
C ILE A 174 -16.71 -9.09 -12.07
N GLY A 175 -16.39 -9.72 -10.93
CA GLY A 175 -17.29 -10.67 -10.24
C GLY A 175 -18.66 -10.08 -9.90
N GLY A 176 -18.74 -8.78 -9.65
CA GLY A 176 -20.00 -8.04 -9.74
C GLY A 176 -19.90 -6.56 -9.39
N ILE A 177 -20.71 -5.73 -10.05
CA ILE A 177 -20.80 -4.29 -9.83
C ILE A 177 -22.22 -3.88 -9.41
N SER A 178 -22.34 -2.93 -8.47
CA SER A 178 -23.65 -2.35 -8.15
C SER A 178 -23.83 -0.95 -8.74
N ARG A 179 -23.26 0.11 -8.13
CA ARG A 179 -23.54 1.49 -8.55
C ARG A 179 -22.40 2.11 -9.33
N PHE A 180 -22.67 2.49 -10.57
CA PHE A 180 -21.70 3.11 -11.47
C PHE A 180 -22.38 4.12 -12.40
N ILE A 181 -21.60 5.05 -12.95
CA ILE A 181 -22.07 5.96 -13.99
C ILE A 181 -21.80 5.36 -15.37
N LEU A 182 -20.58 4.86 -15.60
CA LEU A 182 -20.12 4.37 -16.89
C LEU A 182 -19.15 3.19 -16.70
N VAL A 183 -19.30 2.15 -17.53
CA VAL A 183 -18.31 1.10 -17.75
C VAL A 183 -18.04 1.03 -19.26
N ILE A 184 -16.78 0.90 -19.65
CA ILE A 184 -16.31 0.80 -21.04
C ILE A 184 -15.32 -0.35 -21.16
N ASP A 185 -15.39 -1.10 -22.25
CA ASP A 185 -14.39 -2.12 -22.63
C ASP A 185 -14.02 -3.04 -21.44
N VAL A 186 -15.05 -3.72 -20.91
CA VAL A 186 -14.92 -4.80 -19.92
C VAL A 186 -15.38 -6.11 -20.54
N GLU A 187 -14.65 -7.22 -20.36
CA GLU A 187 -14.95 -8.49 -21.04
C GLU A 187 -16.09 -9.25 -20.33
N GLU A 188 -15.95 -9.55 -19.04
CA GLU A 188 -16.94 -10.30 -18.26
C GLU A 188 -17.41 -9.55 -17.00
N ILE A 189 -18.72 -9.58 -16.73
CA ILE A 189 -19.31 -9.03 -15.50
C ILE A 189 -20.36 -10.01 -14.94
N GLY A 190 -20.04 -10.64 -13.81
CA GLY A 190 -20.86 -11.70 -13.20
C GLY A 190 -22.20 -11.23 -12.59
N GLY A 191 -22.34 -9.94 -12.28
CA GLY A 191 -23.60 -9.40 -11.76
C GLY A 191 -23.65 -7.87 -11.75
N ILE A 192 -24.80 -7.29 -12.08
CA ILE A 192 -24.95 -5.82 -12.27
C ILE A 192 -26.19 -5.31 -11.53
N SER A 193 -26.05 -4.31 -10.65
CA SER A 193 -27.16 -3.81 -9.80
C SER A 193 -27.17 -2.30 -9.50
N GLY A 194 -27.52 -1.49 -10.52
CA GLY A 194 -27.75 -0.04 -10.35
C GLY A 194 -27.01 0.83 -11.38
N CYS A 195 -27.32 0.63 -12.65
CA CYS A 195 -26.63 1.21 -13.80
C CYS A 195 -27.14 2.62 -14.15
N MET A 196 -26.29 3.43 -14.80
CA MET A 196 -26.75 4.54 -15.64
C MET A 196 -26.39 4.33 -17.12
N LEU A 197 -25.14 3.97 -17.45
CA LEU A 197 -24.69 3.66 -18.81
C LEU A 197 -23.66 2.51 -18.83
N LEU A 198 -23.77 1.64 -19.84
CA LEU A 198 -22.77 0.64 -20.24
C LEU A 198 -22.46 0.88 -21.72
N ILE A 199 -21.19 0.88 -22.12
CA ILE A 199 -20.76 1.04 -23.53
C ILE A 199 -19.75 -0.05 -23.86
N GLU A 200 -19.98 -0.80 -24.92
CA GLU A 200 -19.34 -2.10 -25.07
C GLU A 200 -19.07 -2.53 -26.50
N LYS A 201 -18.12 -3.48 -26.61
CA LYS A 201 -17.96 -4.32 -27.79
C LYS A 201 -18.49 -5.77 -27.62
N ARG A 202 -18.66 -6.37 -26.41
CA ARG A 202 -18.91 -7.83 -26.33
C ARG A 202 -19.48 -8.59 -25.09
N LEU A 203 -20.07 -8.02 -24.04
CA LEU A 203 -20.47 -8.78 -22.82
C LEU A 203 -21.26 -10.10 -23.03
N MET A 204 -20.94 -11.07 -22.17
CA MET A 204 -21.86 -12.12 -21.72
C MET A 204 -22.47 -11.78 -20.33
N VAL A 205 -23.50 -10.93 -20.27
CA VAL A 205 -24.15 -10.61 -18.97
C VAL A 205 -24.98 -11.78 -18.43
N SER A 206 -24.62 -12.33 -17.27
CA SER A 206 -25.47 -13.26 -16.50
C SER A 206 -26.50 -12.48 -15.65
N LEU A 207 -27.69 -12.29 -16.21
CA LEU A 207 -28.60 -11.22 -15.78
C LEU A 207 -29.44 -11.44 -14.50
N GLY A 208 -29.41 -10.40 -13.65
CA GLY A 208 -30.49 -9.94 -12.77
C GLY A 208 -30.04 -8.79 -11.84
N VAL A 209 -30.82 -7.74 -11.51
CA VAL A 209 -32.20 -7.32 -11.88
C VAL A 209 -32.30 -5.78 -11.75
N CYS A 210 -33.08 -5.10 -12.61
CA CYS A 210 -33.42 -3.67 -12.46
C CYS A 210 -34.66 -3.43 -11.57
N CYS A 211 -34.60 -2.42 -10.70
CA CYS A 211 -35.71 -1.79 -9.98
C CYS A 211 -35.47 -0.27 -9.86
#